data_AF-A0A8J5K2H2-F1
#
_entry.id   AF-A0A8J5K2H2-F1
#
_cell.length_a   1.000
_cell.length_b   1.000
_cell.length_c   1.000
_cell.angle_alpha   90.00
_cell.angle_beta   90.00
_cell.angle_gamma   90.00
#
_symmetry.space_group_name_H-M   'P 1'
#
loop_
_entity.id
_entity.type
_entity.pdbx_description
1 polymer ?
#
loop_
_entity_poly.entity_id
_entity_poly.type
_entity_poly.pdbx_seq_one_letter_code
_entity_poly.pdbx_strand_id
1 'polypeptide(L)'
;MACRAVIVHYNVTVTSGLARRPHSHHAPGPPAITRIHSTTSDSLLVVWEPPEKPRGIITNYSVTWNTSVVPGVTGNITQYTITSLEACTLYNITVKAATIKGYGDCVDANGTTGSKREFNTN
;
A
#
# COMPACT_ATOMS: atom_id res chain seq x y z
N MET A 1 9.93 -23.47 -13.48
CA MET A 1 9.76 -22.14 -14.12
C MET A 1 9.94 -21.07 -13.06
N ALA A 2 10.88 -20.13 -13.24
CA ALA A 2 11.17 -19.08 -12.28
C ALA A 2 10.14 -17.94 -12.39
N CYS A 3 9.33 -17.67 -11.34
CA CYS A 3 8.63 -16.38 -11.23
C CYS A 3 9.75 -15.33 -11.18
N ARG A 4 10.04 -14.67 -12.31
CA ARG A 4 11.00 -13.57 -12.39
C ARG A 4 10.43 -12.47 -11.49
N ALA A 5 11.06 -12.24 -10.34
CA ALA A 5 10.85 -11.02 -9.59
C ALA A 5 11.31 -9.88 -10.49
N VAL A 6 10.36 -9.25 -11.19
CA VAL A 6 10.61 -7.99 -11.86
C VAL A 6 10.76 -6.99 -10.73
N ILE A 7 12.00 -6.70 -10.35
CA ILE A 7 12.29 -5.50 -9.58
C ILE A 7 11.95 -4.36 -10.53
N VAL A 8 10.71 -3.87 -10.43
CA VAL A 8 10.30 -2.66 -11.13
C VAL A 8 11.08 -1.54 -10.46
N HIS A 9 12.13 -1.04 -11.12
CA HIS A 9 12.64 0.28 -10.80
C HIS A 9 11.46 1.22 -10.99
N TYR A 10 10.96 1.80 -9.90
CA TYR A 10 9.89 2.78 -9.99
C TYR A 10 10.43 3.94 -10.84
N ASN A 11 9.94 4.05 -12.07
CA ASN A 11 9.90 5.35 -12.70
C ASN A 11 8.54 5.89 -12.29
N VAL A 12 8.50 6.72 -11.25
CA VAL A 12 7.30 7.49 -10.92
C VAL A 12 7.04 8.38 -12.12
N THR A 13 6.22 7.90 -13.06
CA THR A 13 5.62 8.75 -14.07
C THR A 13 4.54 9.53 -13.36
N VAL A 14 4.86 10.76 -12.95
CA VAL A 14 3.83 11.75 -12.62
C VAL A 14 3.13 12.08 -13.93
N THR A 15 2.20 11.24 -14.38
CA THR A 15 1.33 11.53 -15.51
C THR A 15 0.39 12.64 -15.07
N SER A 16 0.80 13.88 -15.35
CA SER A 16 -0.05 15.06 -15.23
C SER A 16 -1.21 14.93 -16.22
N GLY A 17 -2.29 14.28 -15.81
CA GLY A 17 -3.46 14.12 -16.68
C GLY A 17 -4.56 13.25 -16.11
N LEU A 18 -5.62 13.92 -15.65
CA LEU A 18 -7.00 13.45 -15.41
C LEU A 18 -7.36 13.05 -13.96
N ALA A 19 -8.37 13.76 -13.45
CA ALA A 19 -8.99 13.70 -12.12
C ALA A 19 -8.13 14.22 -10.95
N ARG A 20 -7.85 15.53 -10.92
CA ARG A 20 -7.62 16.24 -9.64
C ARG A 20 -8.90 16.10 -8.81
N ARG A 21 -8.99 15.02 -8.01
CA ARG A 21 -9.85 15.01 -6.83
C ARG A 21 -9.52 16.30 -6.08
N PRO A 22 -10.53 17.09 -5.65
CA PRO A 22 -10.22 18.30 -4.91
C PRO A 22 -9.42 17.89 -3.68
N HIS A 23 -8.10 18.19 -3.69
CA HIS A 23 -7.25 18.15 -2.51
C HIS A 23 -7.97 19.02 -1.49
N SER A 24 -8.65 18.38 -0.55
CA SER A 24 -9.33 19.11 0.49
C SER A 24 -8.23 19.81 1.28
N HIS A 25 -8.24 21.14 1.32
CA HIS A 25 -7.16 21.93 1.95
C HIS A 25 -6.96 21.57 3.44
N HIS A 26 -7.95 20.87 4.03
CA HIS A 26 -7.98 20.37 5.40
C HIS A 26 -7.72 18.87 5.58
N ALA A 27 -7.49 18.12 4.51
CA ALA A 27 -7.16 16.71 4.57
C ALA A 27 -5.65 16.49 4.77
N PRO A 28 -5.23 15.38 5.40
CA PRO A 28 -3.82 14.98 5.39
C PRO A 28 -3.36 14.69 3.97
N GLY A 29 -2.09 14.99 3.67
CA GLY A 29 -1.46 14.60 2.42
C GLY A 29 -1.39 13.08 2.24
N PRO A 30 -0.99 12.61 1.05
CA PRO A 30 -0.82 11.19 0.80
C PRO A 30 0.38 10.66 1.61
N PRO A 31 0.25 9.50 2.28
CA PRO A 31 1.41 8.84 2.85
C PRO A 31 2.36 8.39 1.73
N ALA A 32 3.62 8.11 2.06
CA ALA A 32 4.61 7.67 1.08
C ALA A 32 4.86 6.18 1.21
N ILE A 33 4.44 5.35 0.26
CA ILE A 33 4.77 3.91 0.30
C ILE A 33 6.26 3.77 0.02
N THR A 34 7.03 3.32 1.01
CA THR A 34 8.49 3.18 0.92
C THR A 34 8.89 1.80 0.46
N ARG A 35 8.13 0.76 0.82
CA ARG A 35 8.48 -0.61 0.49
C ARG A 35 7.26 -1.51 0.43
N ILE A 36 7.23 -2.37 -0.58
CA ILE A 36 6.33 -3.53 -0.61
C ILE A 36 7.16 -4.77 -0.88
N HIS A 37 6.99 -5.81 -0.07
CA HIS A 37 7.63 -7.09 -0.33
C HIS A 37 6.74 -8.27 0.04
N SER A 38 6.87 -9.37 -0.70
CA SER A 38 6.21 -10.63 -0.33
C SER A 38 6.92 -11.27 0.86
N THR A 39 6.15 -11.54 1.91
CA THR A 39 6.61 -12.30 3.08
C THR A 39 6.39 -13.78 2.85
N THR A 40 5.26 -14.16 2.25
CA THR A 40 4.93 -15.54 1.86
C THR A 40 4.34 -15.57 0.45
N SER A 41 3.94 -16.77 -0.01
CA SER A 41 3.15 -16.94 -1.23
C SER A 41 1.78 -16.27 -1.17
N ASP A 42 1.32 -15.91 0.01
CA ASP A 42 -0.05 -15.51 0.31
C ASP A 42 -0.06 -14.27 1.22
N SER A 43 1.09 -13.60 1.37
CA SER A 43 1.24 -12.44 2.23
C SER A 43 2.19 -11.39 1.64
N LEU A 44 1.82 -10.12 1.80
CA LEU A 44 2.58 -8.94 1.38
C LEU A 44 2.78 -8.01 2.58
N LEU A 45 4.04 -7.68 2.90
CA LEU A 45 4.35 -6.57 3.79
C LEU A 45 4.35 -5.27 2.99
N VAL A 46 3.55 -4.32 3.44
CA VAL A 46 3.48 -2.96 2.93
C VAL A 46 4.00 -2.03 4.01
N VAL A 47 5.00 -1.22 3.67
CA VAL A 47 5.61 -0.21 4.54
C VAL A 47 5.44 1.14 3.89
N TRP A 48 4.97 2.10 4.66
CA TRP A 48 4.75 3.47 4.24
C TRP A 48 5.22 4.45 5.30
N GLU A 49 5.46 5.68 4.91
CA GLU A 49 5.81 6.78 5.79
C GLU A 49 4.63 7.74 5.94
N PRO A 50 4.55 8.43 7.09
CA PRO A 50 3.53 9.44 7.31
C PRO A 50 3.62 10.55 6.26
N PRO A 51 2.49 11.20 5.93
CA PRO A 51 2.49 12.28 4.96
C PRO A 51 3.31 13.47 5.45
N GLU A 52 4.11 14.06 4.56
CA GLU A 52 4.93 15.25 4.84
C GLU A 52 4.07 16.46 5.27
N LYS A 53 2.81 16.49 4.82
CA LYS A 53 1.81 17.50 5.19
C LYS A 53 0.62 16.80 5.84
N PRO A 54 0.72 16.39 7.12
CA PRO A 54 -0.38 15.70 7.79
C PRO A 54 -1.58 16.61 8.06
N ARG A 55 -1.38 17.95 8.03
CA ARG A 55 -2.44 18.97 8.18
C ARG A 55 -3.41 18.69 9.34
N GLY A 56 -2.89 18.06 10.40
CA GLY A 56 -3.64 17.48 11.51
C GLY A 56 -2.89 16.30 12.14
N ILE A 57 -3.46 15.68 13.17
CA ILE A 57 -2.94 14.45 13.78
C ILE A 57 -3.52 13.25 13.03
N ILE A 58 -2.66 12.37 12.53
CA ILE A 58 -3.10 11.12 11.91
C ILE A 58 -3.66 10.21 13.00
N THR A 59 -4.95 9.88 12.90
CA THR A 59 -5.63 9.00 13.85
C THR A 59 -5.52 7.55 13.40
N ASN A 60 -5.66 7.31 12.09
CA ASN A 60 -5.51 5.99 11.49
C ASN A 60 -5.10 6.05 10.01
N TYR A 61 -4.70 4.91 9.47
CA TYR A 61 -4.50 4.64 8.06
C TYR A 61 -5.53 3.62 7.56
N SER A 62 -5.85 3.70 6.28
CA SER A 62 -6.66 2.72 5.57
C SER A 62 -5.83 2.12 4.45
N VAL A 63 -5.72 0.79 4.44
CA VAL A 63 -4.99 0.03 3.41
C VAL A 63 -6.03 -0.73 2.59
N THR A 64 -6.08 -0.49 1.30
CA THR A 64 -6.98 -1.17 0.36
C THR A 64 -6.14 -1.99 -0.60
N TRP A 65 -6.55 -3.22 -0.93
CA TRP A 65 -5.94 -4.00 -1.99
C TRP A 65 -7.03 -4.69 -2.81
N ASN A 66 -7.02 -4.47 -4.12
CA ASN A 66 -8.02 -5.03 -5.04
C ASN A 66 -9.46 -4.68 -4.59
N THR A 67 -10.21 -5.64 -4.01
CA THR A 67 -11.57 -5.44 -3.46
C THR A 67 -11.63 -5.37 -1.92
N SER A 68 -10.52 -5.63 -1.25
CA SER A 68 -10.44 -5.72 0.21
C SER A 68 -9.89 -4.44 0.83
N VAL A 69 -10.35 -4.12 2.03
CA VAL A 69 -9.94 -2.92 2.77
C VAL A 69 -9.74 -3.25 4.23
N VAL A 70 -8.65 -2.73 4.80
CA VAL A 70 -8.39 -2.69 6.23
C VAL A 70 -8.53 -1.23 6.66
N PRO A 71 -9.71 -0.85 7.17
CA PRO A 71 -9.88 0.44 7.81
C PRO A 71 -9.26 0.42 9.21
N GLY A 72 -8.70 1.55 9.64
CA GLY A 72 -8.39 1.75 11.05
C GLY A 72 -7.03 1.21 11.53
N VAL A 73 -6.05 1.07 10.64
CA VAL A 73 -4.65 0.85 11.07
C VAL A 73 -4.24 2.03 11.94
N THR A 74 -3.77 1.83 13.16
CA THR A 74 -3.47 2.94 14.08
C THR A 74 -2.51 3.95 13.44
N GLY A 75 -2.71 5.26 13.65
CA GLY A 75 -1.89 6.32 13.03
C GLY A 75 -0.40 6.29 13.41
N ASN A 76 -0.04 5.53 14.44
CA ASN A 76 1.35 5.28 14.85
C ASN A 76 1.98 4.07 14.13
N ILE A 77 1.21 3.34 13.33
CA ILE A 77 1.65 2.17 12.58
C ILE A 77 1.89 2.58 11.13
N THR A 78 3.09 2.28 10.65
CA THR A 78 3.60 2.61 9.32
C THR A 78 3.84 1.38 8.45
N GLN A 79 3.41 0.21 8.92
CA GLN A 79 3.58 -1.05 8.21
C GLN A 79 2.39 -1.97 8.47
N TYR A 80 2.01 -2.73 7.46
CA TYR A 80 0.95 -3.72 7.57
C TYR A 80 1.22 -4.92 6.68
N THR A 81 1.01 -6.10 7.26
CA THR A 81 1.12 -7.37 6.55
C THR A 81 -0.27 -7.77 6.08
N ILE A 82 -0.49 -7.70 4.77
CA ILE A 82 -1.67 -8.24 4.13
C ILE A 82 -1.48 -9.74 4.02
N THR A 83 -2.44 -10.53 4.50
CA THR A 83 -2.45 -11.99 4.46
C THR A 83 -3.60 -12.50 3.59
N SER A 84 -3.64 -13.80 3.33
CA SER A 84 -4.71 -14.46 2.54
C SER A 84 -4.79 -13.97 1.09
N LEU A 85 -3.63 -13.71 0.49
CA LEU A 85 -3.48 -13.35 -0.91
C LEU A 85 -3.24 -14.57 -1.79
N GLU A 86 -3.45 -14.42 -3.09
CA GLU A 86 -3.16 -15.44 -4.09
C GLU A 86 -1.68 -15.37 -4.53
N ALA A 87 -1.05 -16.51 -4.79
CA ALA A 87 0.39 -16.62 -5.08
C ALA A 87 0.77 -16.25 -6.52
N CYS A 88 1.94 -15.64 -6.71
CA CYS A 88 2.39 -15.02 -7.97
C CYS A 88 1.31 -14.12 -8.63
N THR A 89 0.52 -13.39 -7.82
CA THR A 89 -0.53 -12.46 -8.28
C THR A 89 -0.15 -11.02 -7.95
N LEU A 90 -0.40 -10.10 -8.89
CA LEU A 90 -0.17 -8.66 -8.74
C LEU A 90 -1.37 -8.00 -8.05
N TYR A 91 -1.13 -7.35 -6.91
CA TYR A 91 -2.11 -6.59 -6.16
C TYR A 91 -1.79 -5.09 -6.25
N ASN A 92 -2.82 -4.26 -6.50
CA ASN A 92 -2.71 -2.81 -6.36
C ASN A 92 -3.13 -2.45 -4.93
N ILE A 93 -2.18 -1.95 -4.16
CA ILE A 93 -2.33 -1.52 -2.78
C ILE A 93 -2.47 -0.01 -2.75
N THR A 94 -3.50 0.48 -2.06
CA THR A 94 -3.73 1.90 -1.83
C THR A 94 -3.66 2.18 -0.33
N VAL A 95 -2.87 3.17 0.08
CA VAL A 95 -2.80 3.61 1.48
C VAL A 95 -3.34 5.03 1.61
N LYS A 96 -4.16 5.27 2.63
CA LYS A 96 -4.76 6.58 2.92
C LYS A 96 -4.54 6.94 4.38
N ALA A 97 -4.15 8.18 4.63
CA ALA A 97 -4.09 8.71 5.99
C ALA A 97 -5.45 9.30 6.38
N ALA A 98 -5.87 9.11 7.62
CA ALA A 98 -7.07 9.73 8.18
C ALA A 98 -6.71 10.58 9.40
N THR A 99 -7.37 11.73 9.50
CA THR A 99 -7.34 12.59 10.69
C THR A 99 -8.72 12.65 11.32
N ILE A 100 -8.85 13.38 12.43
CA ILE A 100 -10.15 13.73 13.01
C ILE A 100 -11.10 14.45 12.02
N LYS A 101 -10.56 15.03 10.94
CA LYS A 101 -11.34 15.71 9.89
C LYS A 101 -11.81 14.75 8.79
N GLY A 102 -11.26 13.53 8.72
CA GLY A 102 -11.58 12.53 7.71
C GLY A 102 -10.35 11.96 6.99
N TYR A 103 -10.61 11.15 5.96
CA TYR A 103 -9.58 10.58 5.09
C TYR A 103 -9.03 11.64 4.15
N GLY A 104 -7.71 11.67 4.00
CA GLY A 104 -7.04 12.50 3.02
C GLY A 104 -6.63 11.77 1.77
N ASP A 105 -5.62 12.32 1.11
CA ASP A 105 -5.17 11.82 -0.18
C ASP A 105 -4.59 10.42 -0.08
N CYS A 106 -4.70 9.68 -1.18
CA CYS A 106 -4.29 8.29 -1.27
C CYS A 106 -3.04 8.14 -2.12
N VAL A 107 -2.21 7.19 -1.74
CA VAL A 107 -1.07 6.71 -2.55
C VAL A 107 -1.39 5.30 -3.01
N ASP A 108 -1.08 5.00 -4.27
CA ASP A 108 -1.19 3.66 -4.84
C ASP A 108 0.20 3.07 -5.10
N ALA A 109 0.32 1.76 -4.98
CA ALA A 109 1.51 1.01 -5.34
C ALA A 109 1.17 -0.45 -5.66
N ASN A 110 2.00 -1.09 -6.47
CA ASN A 110 1.79 -2.48 -6.87
C ASN A 110 2.70 -3.43 -6.08
N GLY A 111 2.14 -4.53 -5.60
CA GLY A 111 2.85 -5.59 -4.90
C GLY A 111 2.54 -6.96 -5.50
N THR A 112 3.57 -7.78 -5.74
CA THR A 112 3.42 -9.14 -6.25
C THR A 112 3.71 -10.15 -5.14
N THR A 113 2.80 -11.07 -4.90
CA THR A 113 2.97 -12.15 -3.92
C THR A 113 4.06 -13.14 -4.35
N GLY A 114 4.64 -13.86 -3.37
CA GLY A 114 5.66 -14.87 -3.65
C GLY A 114 5.08 -16.09 -4.37
N SER A 115 5.94 -16.97 -4.89
CA SER A 115 5.51 -18.29 -5.34
C SER A 115 5.37 -19.23 -4.15
N LYS A 116 4.35 -20.11 -4.19
CA LYS A 116 4.23 -21.22 -3.24
C LYS A 116 5.38 -22.18 -3.52
N ARG A 117 6.48 -22.08 -2.77
CA ARG A 117 7.54 -23.10 -2.82
C ARG A 117 7.00 -24.35 -2.14
N GLU A 118 6.70 -25.38 -2.93
CA GLU A 118 6.46 -26.73 -2.43
C GLU A 118 7.78 -27.27 -1.89
N PHE A 119 7.99 -27.24 -0.57
CA PHE A 119 9.07 -28.00 0.05
C PHE A 119 8.63 -29.47 0.14
N ASN A 120 8.77 -30.20 -0.96
CA ASN A 120 8.76 -31.66 -0.92
C ASN A 120 10.15 -32.12 -0.48
N THR A 121 10.34 -32.44 0.81
CA THR A 121 11.51 -33.18 1.27
C THR A 121 11.06 -34.59 1.62
N ASN A 122 11.63 -35.55 0.88
CA ASN A 122 11.46 -36.99 1.03
C ASN A 122 12.11 -37.51 2.31
#